data_AF-A0A973YVC4-F1
#
_entry.id   AF-A0A973YVC4-F1
#
_cell.length_a   1.000
_cell.length_b   1.000
_cell.length_c   1.000
_cell.angle_alpha   90.00
_cell.angle_beta   90.00
_cell.angle_gamma   90.00
#
_symmetry.space_group_name_H-M   'P 1'
#
loop_
_entity.id
_entity.type
_entity.pdbx_description
1 polymer ?
#
loop_
_entity_poly.entity_id
_entity_poly.type
_entity_poly.pdbx_seq_one_letter_code
_entity_poly.pdbx_strand_id
1 'polypeptide(L)'
;MNKNNDNDRIDKSAIDKGAIDEREWLAQERAMRDAREGAASTDPMAMRYRKIADALRAPLPDLLPPDFPAQVARQAEINAKAPVIAPEPTAEKGFEFKLERGLLGLLGLGSAVVAGVYGQAWLAPTRELLHLDSNVAVNWALALGVCVGVSWLTEQLRRRRESAPHAA
;
A
#
# COMPACT_ATOMS: atom_id res chain seq x y z
N MET A 1 19.68 4.57 48.50
CA MET A 1 19.24 3.76 47.35
C MET A 1 18.32 4.64 46.50
N ASN A 2 18.83 5.28 45.44
CA ASN A 2 18.00 6.04 44.49
C ASN A 2 18.45 5.70 43.06
N LYS A 3 18.20 4.46 42.66
CA LYS A 3 18.60 3.91 41.35
C LYS A 3 17.57 4.19 40.23
N ASN A 4 16.46 4.86 40.56
CA ASN A 4 15.35 5.05 39.62
C ASN A 4 15.50 6.30 38.73
N ASN A 5 16.34 7.27 39.12
CA ASN A 5 16.45 8.54 38.40
C ASN A 5 17.45 8.52 37.22
N ASP A 6 18.41 7.60 37.23
CA ASP A 6 19.36 7.44 36.12
C ASP A 6 18.76 6.64 34.96
N ASN A 7 17.85 5.69 35.24
CA ASN A 7 17.23 4.85 34.21
C ASN A 7 16.27 5.66 33.30
N ASP A 8 15.48 6.57 33.89
CA ASP A 8 14.57 7.47 33.15
C ASP A 8 15.31 8.51 32.29
N ARG A 9 16.52 8.91 32.73
CA ARG A 9 17.35 9.88 32.01
C ARG A 9 18.05 9.25 30.80
N ILE A 10 18.48 7.99 30.92
CA ILE A 10 19.08 7.25 29.81
C ILE A 10 18.03 6.92 28.74
N ASP A 11 16.82 6.54 29.15
CA ASP A 11 15.71 6.22 28.24
C ASP A 11 15.27 7.45 27.42
N LYS A 12 15.03 8.61 28.07
CA LYS A 12 14.68 9.84 27.34
C LYS A 12 15.74 10.29 26.35
N SER A 13 17.03 10.16 26.68
CA SER A 13 18.12 10.52 25.77
C SER A 13 18.27 9.56 24.58
N ALA A 14 17.79 8.33 24.71
CA ALA A 14 17.77 7.33 23.64
C ALA A 14 16.54 7.49 22.73
N ILE A 15 15.38 7.86 23.30
CA ILE A 15 14.16 8.20 22.55
C ILE A 15 14.35 9.48 21.73
N ASP A 16 15.08 10.47 22.27
CA ASP A 16 15.38 11.74 21.59
C ASP A 16 16.31 11.58 20.37
N LYS A 17 17.13 10.51 20.32
CA LYS A 17 17.92 10.16 19.12
C LYS A 17 17.07 9.71 17.92
N GLY A 18 15.79 9.41 18.14
CA GLY A 18 14.82 9.08 17.09
C GLY A 18 13.88 10.22 16.72
N ALA A 19 13.96 11.36 17.39
CA ALA A 19 13.20 12.55 17.01
C ALA A 19 13.89 13.19 15.79
N ILE A 20 13.19 13.23 14.67
CA ILE A 20 13.69 13.89 13.45
C ILE A 20 13.74 15.40 13.75
N ASP A 21 14.94 15.99 13.79
CA ASP A 21 15.09 17.44 13.84
C ASP A 21 14.64 18.03 12.49
N GLU A 22 13.52 18.76 12.51
CA GLU A 22 12.95 19.43 11.35
C GLU A 22 13.98 20.33 10.63
N ARG A 23 14.87 21.00 11.38
CA ARG A 23 15.91 21.85 10.78
C ARG A 23 16.94 21.04 10.02
N GLU A 24 17.31 19.88 10.57
CA GLU A 24 18.24 18.96 9.93
C GLU A 24 17.59 18.34 8.68
N TRP A 25 16.33 17.91 8.79
CA TRP A 25 15.58 17.34 7.67
C TRP A 25 15.45 18.34 6.50
N LEU A 26 15.09 19.60 6.78
CA LEU A 26 15.00 20.64 5.75
C LEU A 26 16.35 20.93 5.09
N ALA A 27 17.45 20.88 5.84
CA ALA A 27 18.79 21.04 5.29
C ALA A 27 19.17 19.89 4.34
N GLN A 28 18.79 18.65 4.68
CA GLN A 28 18.99 17.48 3.81
C GLN A 28 18.15 17.57 2.53
N GLU A 29 16.87 17.91 2.64
CA GLU A 29 15.97 18.12 1.50
C GLU A 29 16.47 19.23 0.57
N ARG A 30 16.94 20.35 1.12
CA ARG A 30 17.52 21.44 0.35
C ARG A 30 18.80 20.99 -0.36
N ALA A 31 19.70 20.30 0.33
CA ALA A 31 20.92 19.78 -0.29
C ALA A 31 20.65 18.80 -1.44
N MET A 32 19.64 17.94 -1.30
CA MET A 32 19.21 17.02 -2.37
C MET A 32 18.60 17.77 -3.56
N ARG A 33 17.77 18.79 -3.31
CA ARG A 33 17.18 19.63 -4.37
C ARG A 33 18.25 20.40 -5.14
N ASP A 34 19.12 21.10 -4.42
CA ASP A 34 20.23 21.87 -4.99
C ASP A 34 21.17 20.96 -5.83
N ALA A 35 21.39 19.73 -5.37
CA ALA A 35 22.14 18.71 -6.12
C ALA A 35 21.46 18.26 -7.42
N ARG A 36 20.13 18.20 -7.44
CA ARG A 36 19.36 17.86 -8.64
C ARG A 36 19.35 18.99 -9.66
N GLU A 37 19.27 20.22 -9.19
CA GLU A 37 19.18 21.43 -10.00
C GLU A 37 20.56 21.98 -10.39
N GLY A 38 21.65 21.47 -9.80
CA GLY A 38 23.00 21.99 -10.01
C GLY A 38 23.26 23.35 -9.36
N ALA A 39 22.40 23.75 -8.43
CA ALA A 39 22.49 25.03 -7.72
C ALA A 39 23.50 24.95 -6.56
N ALA A 40 24.11 26.10 -6.25
CA ALA A 40 24.90 26.27 -5.04
C ALA A 40 23.98 26.66 -3.88
N SER A 41 24.14 26.00 -2.73
CA SER A 41 23.39 26.35 -1.52
C SER A 41 24.09 27.48 -0.76
N THR A 42 23.33 28.47 -0.30
CA THR A 42 23.84 29.53 0.60
C THR A 42 23.74 29.14 2.08
N ASP A 43 23.06 28.03 2.40
CA ASP A 43 22.86 27.52 3.75
C ASP A 43 24.06 26.63 4.18
N PRO A 44 24.82 27.02 5.22
CA PRO A 44 25.96 26.25 5.71
C PRO A 44 25.63 24.82 6.15
N MET A 45 24.41 24.58 6.63
CA MET A 45 23.98 23.25 7.06
C MET A 45 23.70 22.36 5.84
N ALA A 46 23.01 22.88 4.83
CA ALA A 46 22.76 22.19 3.56
C ALA A 46 24.07 21.90 2.81
N MET A 47 25.07 22.79 2.86
CA MET A 47 26.39 22.55 2.27
C MET A 47 27.08 21.30 2.82
N ARG A 48 26.85 20.92 4.09
CA ARG A 48 27.41 19.68 4.67
C ARG A 48 26.82 18.43 4.03
N TYR A 49 25.50 18.43 3.81
CA TYR A 49 24.79 17.32 3.16
C TYR A 49 24.98 17.30 1.64
N ARG A 50 25.41 18.41 1.02
CA ARG A 50 25.72 18.51 -0.42
C ARG A 50 26.70 17.44 -0.87
N LYS A 51 27.76 17.20 -0.10
CA LYS A 51 28.78 16.17 -0.39
C LYS A 51 28.17 14.75 -0.45
N ILE A 52 27.21 14.47 0.42
CA ILE A 52 26.50 13.17 0.45
C ILE A 52 25.60 13.06 -0.78
N ALA A 53 24.84 14.11 -1.09
CA ALA A 53 23.99 14.15 -2.27
C ALA A 53 24.80 13.96 -3.57
N ASP A 54 25.98 14.58 -3.67
CA ASP A 54 26.89 14.42 -4.82
C ASP A 54 27.47 13.00 -4.89
N ALA A 55 27.88 12.43 -3.76
CA ALA A 55 28.39 11.05 -3.71
C ALA A 55 27.32 10.03 -4.13
N LEU A 56 26.06 10.23 -3.73
CA LEU A 56 24.94 9.38 -4.14
C LEU A 56 24.54 9.55 -5.61
N ARG A 57 24.78 10.74 -6.18
CA ARG A 57 24.51 11.03 -7.60
C ARG A 57 25.64 10.60 -8.52
N ALA A 58 26.84 10.39 -7.98
CA ALA A 58 27.99 9.95 -8.77
C ALA A 58 27.59 8.71 -9.58
N PRO A 59 27.83 8.71 -10.90
CA PRO A 59 27.51 7.56 -11.72
C PRO A 59 28.24 6.35 -11.14
N LEU A 60 27.48 5.33 -10.79
CA LEU A 60 28.07 4.07 -10.35
C LEU A 60 28.93 3.55 -11.52
N PRO A 61 30.18 3.14 -11.28
CA PRO A 61 30.97 2.54 -12.33
C PRO A 61 30.19 1.37 -12.92
N ASP A 62 30.12 1.31 -14.25
CA ASP A 62 29.39 0.26 -14.98
C ASP A 62 30.16 -1.06 -14.84
N LEU A 63 29.93 -1.70 -13.69
CA LEU A 63 30.52 -2.97 -13.28
C LEU A 63 29.50 -4.10 -13.41
N LEU A 64 28.37 -3.85 -14.06
CA LEU A 64 27.33 -4.85 -14.20
C LEU A 64 27.80 -5.92 -15.20
N PRO A 65 27.70 -7.21 -14.84
CA PRO A 65 27.95 -8.28 -15.78
C PRO A 65 27.04 -8.16 -17.01
N PRO A 66 27.50 -8.58 -18.21
CA PRO A 66 26.71 -8.48 -19.44
C PRO A 66 25.40 -9.28 -19.38
N ASP A 67 25.31 -10.26 -18.48
CA ASP A 67 24.15 -11.11 -18.26
C ASP A 67 23.30 -10.68 -17.05
N PHE A 68 23.59 -9.54 -16.41
CA PHE A 68 22.83 -9.01 -15.29
C PHE A 68 21.32 -8.92 -15.56
N PRO A 69 20.85 -8.41 -16.72
CA PRO A 69 19.41 -8.37 -17.01
C PRO A 69 18.78 -9.78 -17.02
N ALA A 70 19.50 -10.78 -17.53
CA ALA A 70 19.04 -12.16 -17.55
C ALA A 70 19.05 -12.78 -16.14
N GLN A 71 20.03 -12.43 -15.29
CA GLN A 71 20.05 -12.85 -13.89
C GLN A 71 18.88 -12.25 -13.10
N VAL A 72 18.59 -10.95 -13.28
CA VAL A 72 17.45 -10.27 -12.64
C VAL A 72 16.12 -10.84 -13.13
N ALA A 73 15.97 -11.08 -14.43
CA ALA A 73 14.77 -11.70 -14.99
C ALA A 73 14.52 -13.09 -14.38
N ARG A 74 15.57 -13.94 -14.30
CA ARG A 74 15.48 -15.24 -13.63
C ARG A 74 15.10 -15.09 -12.16
N GLN A 75 15.68 -14.14 -11.44
CA GLN A 75 15.34 -13.90 -10.03
C GLN A 75 13.89 -13.42 -9.86
N ALA A 76 13.40 -12.55 -10.75
CA ALA A 76 12.02 -12.08 -10.74
C ALA A 76 11.04 -13.23 -11.03
N GLU A 77 11.36 -14.12 -11.97
CA GLU A 77 10.57 -15.32 -12.23
C GLU A 77 10.58 -16.28 -11.04
N ILE A 78 11.73 -16.47 -10.39
CA ILE A 78 11.86 -17.28 -9.18
C ILE A 78 11.01 -16.68 -8.06
N ASN A 79 11.04 -15.36 -7.86
CA ASN A 79 10.24 -14.67 -6.84
C ASN A 79 8.73 -14.67 -7.17
N ALA A 80 8.36 -14.62 -8.46
CA ALA A 80 6.97 -14.72 -8.89
C ALA A 80 6.42 -16.15 -8.74
N LYS A 81 7.28 -17.16 -8.87
CA LYS A 81 6.96 -18.58 -8.65
C LYS A 81 7.18 -19.02 -7.21
N ALA A 82 7.87 -18.21 -6.40
CA ALA A 82 8.05 -18.47 -5.00
C ALA A 82 6.64 -18.55 -4.41
N PRO A 83 6.31 -19.62 -3.67
CA PRO A 83 5.08 -19.61 -2.89
C PRO A 83 5.13 -18.31 -2.08
N VAL A 84 4.05 -17.52 -2.15
CA VAL A 84 3.84 -16.50 -1.13
C VAL A 84 3.95 -17.30 0.15
N ILE A 85 5.08 -17.13 0.86
CA ILE A 85 5.21 -17.58 2.22
C ILE A 85 4.21 -16.67 2.90
N ALA A 86 2.94 -17.10 2.88
CA ALA A 86 1.98 -16.66 3.84
C ALA A 86 2.75 -16.88 5.14
N PRO A 87 3.07 -15.80 5.89
CA PRO A 87 3.50 -15.97 7.26
C PRO A 87 2.58 -17.02 7.85
N GLU A 88 3.17 -18.09 8.40
CA GLU A 88 2.49 -19.11 9.20
C GLU A 88 1.24 -18.48 9.81
N PRO A 89 0.04 -19.07 9.64
CA PRO A 89 -1.19 -18.46 10.11
C PRO A 89 -1.12 -18.36 11.63
N THR A 90 -0.52 -17.27 12.12
CA THR A 90 -0.68 -16.82 13.48
C THR A 90 -2.18 -16.62 13.63
N ALA A 91 -2.74 -17.11 14.73
CA ALA A 91 -4.18 -17.05 14.99
C ALA A 91 -4.75 -15.62 14.81
N GLU A 92 -3.89 -14.60 14.90
CA GLU A 92 -4.13 -13.20 14.63
C GLU A 92 -4.60 -12.91 13.18
N LYS A 93 -3.98 -13.51 12.15
CA LYS A 93 -4.42 -13.32 10.74
C LYS A 93 -5.80 -13.87 10.46
N GLY A 94 -6.17 -14.97 11.12
CA GLY A 94 -7.50 -15.55 11.01
C GLY A 94 -8.59 -14.67 11.65
N PHE A 95 -8.23 -13.91 12.69
CA PHE A 95 -9.14 -12.98 13.35
C PHE A 95 -9.34 -11.70 12.53
N GLU A 96 -8.26 -11.09 12.02
CA GLU A 96 -8.34 -9.90 11.16
C GLU A 96 -9.20 -10.15 9.93
N PHE A 97 -9.02 -11.31 9.27
CA PHE A 97 -9.78 -11.66 8.08
C PHE A 97 -11.27 -11.92 8.35
N LYS A 98 -11.60 -12.47 9.54
CA LYS A 98 -12.99 -12.64 9.99
C LYS A 98 -13.62 -11.29 10.35
N LEU A 99 -12.86 -10.40 10.99
CA LEU A 99 -13.30 -9.07 11.37
C LEU A 99 -13.57 -8.21 10.12
N GLU A 100 -12.67 -8.25 9.13
CA GLU A 100 -12.82 -7.56 7.85
C GLU A 100 -14.05 -8.06 7.09
N ARG A 101 -14.23 -9.39 6.98
CA ARG A 101 -15.44 -9.98 6.39
C ARG A 101 -16.71 -9.62 7.15
N GLY A 102 -16.64 -9.61 8.48
CA GLY A 102 -17.76 -9.20 9.34
C GLY A 102 -18.13 -7.73 9.10
N LEU A 103 -17.13 -6.85 9.02
CA LEU A 103 -17.32 -5.42 8.77
C LEU A 103 -17.89 -5.16 7.38
N LEU A 104 -17.38 -5.85 6.35
CA LEU A 104 -17.93 -5.78 4.99
C LEU A 104 -19.36 -6.31 4.92
N GLY A 105 -19.65 -7.40 5.64
CA GLY A 105 -21.01 -7.94 5.74
C GLY A 105 -21.96 -6.96 6.42
N LEU A 106 -21.54 -6.36 7.54
CA LEU A 106 -22.32 -5.34 8.26
C LEU A 106 -22.55 -4.10 7.39
N LEU A 107 -21.51 -3.62 6.71
CA LEU A 107 -21.58 -2.47 5.81
C LEU A 107 -22.51 -2.74 4.63
N GLY A 108 -22.42 -3.93 4.02
CA GLY A 108 -23.30 -4.36 2.94
C GLY A 108 -24.76 -4.44 3.38
N LEU A 109 -25.01 -5.04 4.55
CA LEU A 109 -26.36 -5.14 5.12
C LEU A 109 -26.92 -3.75 5.46
N GLY A 110 -26.14 -2.90 6.11
CA GLY A 110 -26.51 -1.52 6.43
C GLY A 110 -26.81 -0.71 5.17
N SER A 111 -25.98 -0.86 4.14
CA SER A 111 -26.20 -0.21 2.83
C SER A 111 -27.50 -0.69 2.18
N ALA A 112 -27.81 -1.99 2.23
CA ALA A 112 -29.06 -2.53 1.70
C ALA A 112 -30.29 -2.02 2.45
N VAL A 113 -30.21 -1.93 3.78
CA VAL A 113 -31.29 -1.37 4.61
C VAL A 113 -31.51 0.11 4.31
N VAL A 114 -30.43 0.91 4.27
CA VAL A 114 -30.51 2.34 3.92
C VAL A 114 -31.07 2.54 2.52
N ALA A 115 -30.63 1.74 1.54
CA ALA A 115 -31.17 1.78 0.18
C ALA A 115 -32.65 1.37 0.13
N GLY A 116 -33.08 0.39 0.91
CA GLY A 116 -34.48 -0.03 0.99
C GLY A 116 -35.39 1.04 1.60
N VAL A 117 -34.93 1.69 2.67
CA VAL A 117 -35.72 2.68 3.43
C VAL A 117 -35.70 4.06 2.75
N TYR A 118 -34.52 4.55 2.37
CA TYR A 118 -34.32 5.92 1.90
C TYR A 118 -34.05 6.00 0.40
N GLY A 119 -33.74 4.88 -0.27
CA GLY A 119 -33.33 4.88 -1.67
C GLY A 119 -34.42 5.40 -2.60
N GLN A 120 -35.70 5.22 -2.27
CA GLN A 120 -36.80 5.78 -3.09
C GLN A 120 -36.80 7.31 -3.08
N ALA A 121 -36.57 7.92 -1.91
CA ALA A 121 -36.54 9.39 -1.77
C ALA A 121 -35.30 10.00 -2.44
N TRP A 122 -34.15 9.33 -2.35
CA TRP A 122 -32.90 9.78 -2.96
C TRP A 122 -32.87 9.55 -4.48
N LEU A 123 -33.49 8.45 -4.95
CA LEU A 123 -33.49 8.10 -6.37
C LEU A 123 -34.62 8.76 -7.17
N ALA A 124 -35.66 9.29 -6.51
CA ALA A 124 -36.78 9.97 -7.19
C ALA A 124 -36.32 11.05 -8.20
N PRO A 125 -35.48 12.04 -7.84
CA PRO A 125 -35.03 13.06 -8.79
C PRO A 125 -34.14 12.49 -9.91
N THR A 126 -33.34 11.45 -9.63
CA THR A 126 -32.52 10.79 -10.66
C THR A 126 -33.32 9.90 -11.60
N ARG A 127 -34.42 9.28 -11.14
CA ARG A 127 -35.29 8.47 -12.00
C ARG A 127 -36.04 9.34 -13.01
N GLU A 128 -36.43 10.53 -12.59
CA GLU A 128 -37.07 11.52 -13.46
C GLU A 128 -36.09 12.06 -14.51
N LEU A 129 -34.82 12.29 -14.15
CA LEU A 129 -33.79 12.74 -15.09
C LEU A 129 -33.30 11.67 -16.08
N LEU A 130 -33.22 10.41 -15.66
CA LEU A 130 -32.66 9.32 -16.46
C LEU A 130 -33.71 8.37 -17.05
N HIS A 131 -35.01 8.62 -16.87
CA HIS A 131 -36.10 7.73 -17.29
C HIS A 131 -35.83 6.25 -16.93
N LEU A 132 -35.38 5.99 -15.69
CA LEU A 132 -35.15 4.61 -15.24
C LEU A 132 -36.49 3.93 -14.99
N ASP A 133 -37.00 3.24 -16.02
CA ASP A 133 -38.02 2.22 -15.81
C ASP A 133 -37.47 1.08 -14.94
N SER A 134 -38.35 0.46 -14.15
CA SER A 134 -37.99 -0.60 -13.20
C SER A 134 -37.18 -1.74 -13.86
N ASN A 135 -37.49 -2.05 -15.12
CA ASN A 135 -36.79 -3.06 -15.91
C ASN A 135 -35.35 -2.66 -16.25
N VAL A 136 -35.08 -1.37 -16.51
CA VAL A 136 -33.74 -0.85 -16.81
C VAL A 136 -32.86 -0.91 -15.55
N ALA A 137 -33.42 -0.52 -14.40
CA ALA A 137 -32.72 -0.59 -13.11
C ALA A 137 -32.33 -2.03 -12.75
N VAL A 138 -33.23 -2.99 -12.93
CA VAL A 138 -32.96 -4.42 -12.70
C VAL A 138 -31.88 -4.93 -13.66
N ASN A 139 -31.90 -4.49 -14.93
CA ASN A 139 -30.91 -4.92 -15.92
C ASN A 139 -29.50 -4.42 -15.57
N TRP A 140 -29.37 -3.17 -15.10
CA TRP A 140 -28.10 -2.63 -14.61
C TRP A 140 -27.61 -3.30 -13.33
N ALA A 141 -28.53 -3.61 -12.40
CA ALA A 141 -28.18 -4.36 -11.19
C ALA A 141 -27.68 -5.78 -11.53
N LEU A 142 -28.31 -6.45 -12.49
CA LEU A 142 -27.86 -7.74 -12.99
C LEU A 142 -26.52 -7.63 -13.72
N ALA A 143 -26.31 -6.61 -14.54
CA ALA A 143 -25.03 -6.38 -15.22
C ALA A 143 -23.89 -6.17 -14.22
N LEU A 144 -24.11 -5.37 -13.17
CA LEU A 144 -23.16 -5.21 -12.07
C LEU A 144 -22.92 -6.52 -11.32
N GLY A 145 -23.98 -7.25 -11.00
CA GLY A 145 -23.89 -8.56 -10.35
C GLY A 145 -23.08 -9.58 -11.17
N VAL A 146 -23.29 -9.61 -12.48
CA VAL A 146 -22.51 -10.43 -13.42
C VAL A 146 -21.06 -9.97 -13.46
N CYS A 147 -20.80 -8.66 -13.53
CA CYS A 147 -19.44 -8.13 -13.58
C CYS A 147 -18.66 -8.52 -12.31
N VAL A 148 -19.25 -8.30 -11.14
CA VAL A 148 -18.67 -8.70 -9.85
C VAL A 148 -18.50 -10.21 -9.76
N GLY A 149 -19.50 -10.98 -10.18
CA GLY A 149 -19.46 -12.44 -10.18
C GLY A 149 -18.35 -13.00 -11.06
N VAL A 150 -18.16 -12.45 -12.26
CA VAL A 150 -17.08 -12.85 -13.18
C VAL A 150 -15.72 -12.47 -12.61
N SER A 151 -15.54 -11.25 -12.11
CA SER A 151 -14.28 -10.84 -11.47
C SER A 151 -13.92 -11.69 -10.25
N TRP A 152 -14.92 -12.11 -9.47
CA TRP A 152 -14.71 -13.01 -8.35
C TRP A 152 -14.39 -14.44 -8.81
N LEU A 153 -15.10 -14.94 -9.83
CA LEU A 153 -14.89 -16.28 -10.39
C LEU A 153 -13.51 -16.42 -11.04
N THR A 154 -13.05 -15.42 -11.79
CA THR A 154 -11.71 -15.41 -12.41
C THR A 154 -10.62 -15.43 -11.36
N GLU A 155 -10.77 -14.65 -10.29
CA GLU A 155 -9.85 -14.64 -9.16
C GLU A 155 -9.83 -15.98 -8.40
N GLN A 156 -10.99 -16.62 -8.23
CA GLN A 156 -11.08 -17.93 -7.61
C GLN A 156 -10.44 -19.03 -8.48
N LEU A 157 -10.65 -18.99 -9.80
CA LEU A 157 -10.01 -19.92 -10.74
C LEU A 157 -8.50 -19.73 -10.76
N ARG A 158 -8.02 -18.48 -10.73
CA ARG A 158 -6.60 -18.14 -10.65
C ARG A 158 -5.96 -18.76 -9.41
N ARG A 159 -6.56 -18.56 -8.23
CA ARG A 159 -6.10 -19.17 -6.97
C ARG A 159 -6.09 -20.70 -7.01
N ARG A 160 -7.12 -21.34 -7.60
CA ARG A 160 -7.14 -22.82 -7.74
C ARG A 160 -6.07 -23.35 -8.68
N ARG A 161 -5.77 -22.64 -9.78
CA ARG A 161 -4.69 -23.01 -10.70
C ARG A 161 -3.32 -22.82 -10.09
N GLU A 162 -3.16 -21.85 -9.19
CA GLU A 162 -1.94 -21.65 -8.40
C GLU A 162 -1.75 -22.72 -7.31
N SER A 163 -2.84 -23.33 -6.79
CA SER A 163 -2.76 -24.45 -5.83
C SER A 163 -2.56 -25.84 -6.45
N ALA A 164 -2.93 -26.05 -7.72
CA ALA A 164 -2.85 -27.34 -8.40
C ALA A 164 -1.44 -27.85 -8.81
N PRO A 165 -0.37 -27.03 -8.99
CA PRO A 165 0.92 -27.50 -9.47
C PRO A 165 1.82 -28.10 -8.38
N HIS A 166 1.27 -28.44 -7.20
CA HIS A 166 2.02 -29.06 -6.09
C HIS A 166 1.57 -30.50 -5.78
N ALA A 167 0.74 -31.12 -6.64
CA ALA A 167 0.19 -32.46 -6.43
C ALA A 167 0.49 -33.48 -7.55
N ALA A 168 1.55 -33.26 -8.35
CA ALA A 168 2.03 -34.23 -9.34
C ALA A 168 3.55 -34.34 -9.32
#